data_AF-A0A817A3Q2-F1
#
_entry.id   AF-A0A817A3Q2-F1
#
_cell.length_a   1.000
_cell.length_b   1.000
_cell.length_c   1.000
_cell.angle_alpha   90.00
_cell.angle_beta   90.00
_cell.angle_gamma   90.00
#
_symmetry.space_group_name_H-M   'P 1'
#
loop_
_entity.id
_entity.type
_entity.pdbx_description
1 polymer ?
#
loop_
_entity_poly.entity_id
_entity_poly.type
_entity_poly.pdbx_seq_one_letter_code
_entity_poly.pdbx_strand_id
1 'polypeptide(L)'
;MEMNYHTRAIDVLGDFCRGVYKENEVQLEMIQEFQIDFHKHTPIWWYTRECFAYRMLNRSLRTFDINIIAMMGFFLKDIHNQIKDINSKISKRIGPFVVYRGQGMLNEEFGAMRNNIGGLVAFNSFLSTSENMNVAMKFAEKSVGRDGKTSVLFEIEVDPALTLTPYASLDGVTTCQPKEKEILFSMHTVFRIYEVKENNDQIWKINLKSVSDKDLAIKKLTEQIRSEIGEGNPIDRLGRVMIKLDEFEKAEAFYQILIESTIKDDKKIYAWIRNQFGYIKYKQGRYEEALSLYQEAMQIQEKMNDSRNLDLATTYSNMGLLYTKLNDTSKALSYHQKALSIRERDCDVSLADLGSTYNNIGLVYNQREDFSDALSHYEKALPIYKKCLSASHPWVATLYKNIGLAQVSLGKHIVGLENLYKAREIRKISLPCNHPSIASVCNSIGDAYRGIEDYQNALKFYDEALDVENRAPHINYSNLALTYYRSSKILSNLEQHDKALEYAKLAVKSIGKASTPNGEDVASYKEHLEQLQT
;
A
#
# COMPACT_ATOMS: atom_id res chain seq x y z
N MET A 1 23.68 12.47 -17.12
CA MET A 1 22.71 13.43 -17.70
C MET A 1 22.08 14.26 -16.57
N GLU A 2 22.83 15.11 -15.86
CA GLU A 2 22.27 15.87 -14.72
C GLU A 2 22.01 17.36 -15.01
N MET A 3 22.30 17.86 -16.21
CA MET A 3 22.31 19.30 -16.48
C MET A 3 21.15 19.89 -17.31
N ASN A 4 20.18 19.10 -17.80
CA ASN A 4 19.05 19.64 -18.59
C ASN A 4 17.67 19.55 -17.91
N TYR A 5 17.55 18.84 -16.78
CA TYR A 5 16.27 18.71 -16.08
C TYR A 5 15.98 19.89 -15.15
N HIS A 6 17.02 20.47 -14.53
CA HIS A 6 16.88 21.50 -13.49
C HIS A 6 16.28 22.82 -14.01
N THR A 7 16.84 23.41 -15.06
CA THR A 7 16.41 24.74 -15.52
C THR A 7 14.96 24.72 -15.99
N ARG A 8 14.60 23.71 -16.81
CA ARG A 8 13.21 23.55 -17.27
C ARG A 8 12.24 23.27 -16.13
N ALA A 9 12.64 22.51 -15.11
CA ALA A 9 11.79 22.24 -13.95
C ALA A 9 11.56 23.49 -13.07
N ILE A 10 12.59 24.34 -12.91
CA ILE A 10 12.48 25.62 -12.20
C ILE A 10 11.50 26.55 -12.93
N ASP A 11 11.59 26.63 -14.26
CA ASP A 11 10.68 27.45 -15.06
C ASP A 11 9.23 26.97 -14.97
N VAL A 12 9.01 25.65 -15.14
CA VAL A 12 7.67 25.04 -14.99
C VAL A 12 7.08 25.31 -13.60
N LEU A 13 7.90 25.18 -12.55
CA LEU A 13 7.47 25.48 -11.18
C LEU A 13 7.12 26.97 -11.02
N GLY A 14 7.94 27.87 -11.58
CA GLY A 14 7.72 29.31 -11.53
C GLY A 14 6.42 29.71 -12.22
N ASP A 15 6.16 29.20 -13.42
CA ASP A 15 4.93 29.48 -14.18
C ASP A 15 3.69 28.97 -13.45
N PHE A 16 3.75 27.76 -12.89
CA PHE A 16 2.69 27.22 -12.05
C PHE A 16 2.42 28.13 -10.85
N CYS A 17 3.47 28.56 -10.14
CA CYS A 17 3.33 29.40 -8.95
C CYS A 17 2.77 30.78 -9.29
N ARG A 18 3.13 31.38 -10.44
CA ARG A 18 2.50 32.61 -10.92
C ARG A 18 1.00 32.43 -11.14
N GLY A 19 0.58 31.24 -11.59
CA GLY A 19 -0.82 30.87 -11.71
C GLY A 19 -1.56 30.76 -10.38
N VAL A 20 -0.90 30.25 -9.33
CA VAL A 20 -1.46 30.08 -7.98
C VAL A 20 -1.49 31.38 -7.18
N TYR A 21 -0.48 32.24 -7.32
CA TYR A 21 -0.31 33.47 -6.55
C TYR A 21 -0.58 34.75 -7.36
N LYS A 22 -1.47 34.69 -8.36
CA LYS A 22 -1.77 35.81 -9.28
C LYS A 22 -2.08 37.14 -8.59
N GLU A 23 -2.69 37.09 -7.41
CA GLU A 23 -3.14 38.27 -6.66
C GLU A 23 -2.17 38.70 -5.55
N ASN A 24 -1.00 38.06 -5.43
CA ASN A 24 -0.03 38.33 -4.36
C ASN A 24 1.29 38.84 -4.93
N GLU A 25 1.42 40.16 -5.07
CA GLU A 25 2.60 40.84 -5.66
C GLU A 25 3.91 40.45 -4.96
N VAL A 26 3.91 40.34 -3.63
CA VAL A 26 5.10 39.94 -2.85
C VAL A 26 5.54 38.52 -3.22
N GLN A 27 4.61 37.60 -3.42
CA GLN A 27 4.95 36.24 -3.86
C GLN A 27 5.40 36.21 -5.32
N LEU A 28 4.82 37.02 -6.20
CA LEU A 28 5.22 37.10 -7.61
C LEU A 28 6.67 37.59 -7.75
N GLU A 29 7.07 38.60 -6.98
CA GLU A 29 8.47 39.06 -6.92
C GLU A 29 9.40 37.93 -6.43
N MET A 30 9.02 37.24 -5.35
CA MET A 30 9.80 36.10 -4.83
C MET A 30 9.90 34.93 -5.82
N ILE A 31 8.87 34.70 -6.64
CA ILE A 31 8.90 33.67 -7.71
C ILE A 31 9.88 34.07 -8.81
N GLN A 32 9.86 35.34 -9.22
CA GLN A 32 10.80 35.84 -10.22
C GLN A 32 12.24 35.80 -9.72
N GLU A 33 12.47 36.19 -8.46
CA GLU A 33 13.78 36.05 -7.80
C GLU A 33 14.22 34.58 -7.75
N PHE A 34 13.31 33.67 -7.38
CA PHE A 34 13.60 32.23 -7.35
C PHE A 34 14.03 31.71 -8.73
N GLN A 35 13.38 32.10 -9.83
CA GLN A 35 13.75 31.64 -11.18
C GLN A 35 15.14 32.13 -11.61
N ILE A 36 15.51 33.36 -11.26
CA ILE A 36 16.77 33.98 -11.70
C ILE A 36 17.94 33.57 -10.79
N ASP A 37 17.71 33.56 -9.47
CA ASP A 37 18.76 33.45 -8.47
C ASP A 37 18.81 32.09 -7.78
N PHE A 38 18.04 31.09 -8.28
CA PHE A 38 18.00 29.75 -7.69
C PHE A 38 19.40 29.20 -7.40
N HIS A 39 20.29 29.25 -8.40
CA HIS A 39 21.66 28.73 -8.33
C HIS A 39 22.64 29.64 -7.59
N LYS A 40 22.29 30.89 -7.29
CA LYS A 40 23.13 31.80 -6.50
C LYS A 40 23.06 31.49 -5.01
N HIS A 41 21.94 30.91 -4.58
CA HIS A 41 21.70 30.52 -3.20
C HIS A 41 21.60 29.00 -3.05
N THR A 42 21.67 28.52 -1.82
CA THR A 42 21.56 27.08 -1.57
C THR A 42 20.09 26.64 -1.45
N PRO A 43 19.75 25.37 -1.74
CA PRO A 43 18.39 24.86 -1.60
C PRO A 43 17.77 25.08 -0.19
N ILE A 44 18.55 24.86 0.87
CA ILE A 44 18.14 25.10 2.27
C ILE A 44 17.90 26.58 2.53
N TRP A 45 18.66 27.48 1.90
CA TRP A 45 18.42 28.92 2.00
C TRP A 45 17.03 29.28 1.46
N TRP A 46 16.66 28.71 0.30
CA TRP A 46 15.31 28.85 -0.25
C TRP A 46 14.23 28.21 0.61
N TYR A 47 14.53 27.05 1.22
CA TYR A 47 13.60 26.33 2.09
C TYR A 47 13.34 27.06 3.42
N THR A 48 14.34 27.75 3.98
CA THR A 48 14.21 28.48 5.26
C THR A 48 13.59 29.87 5.11
N ARG A 49 13.52 30.39 3.88
CA ARG A 49 12.89 31.67 3.60
C ARG A 49 11.36 31.56 3.68
N GLU A 50 10.68 32.60 4.14
CA GLU A 50 9.20 32.69 4.13
C GLU A 50 8.61 32.89 2.71
N CYS A 51 9.02 32.07 1.75
CA CYS A 51 8.59 32.13 0.36
C CYS A 51 7.51 31.07 0.05
N PHE A 52 7.05 31.07 -1.20
CA PHE A 52 6.10 30.09 -1.70
C PHE A 52 6.64 28.65 -1.61
N ALA A 53 7.95 28.45 -1.80
CA ALA A 53 8.55 27.12 -1.89
C ALA A 53 8.39 26.35 -0.57
N TYR A 54 8.71 26.96 0.58
CA TYR A 54 8.50 26.35 1.90
C TYR A 54 7.03 26.01 2.15
N ARG A 55 6.13 26.98 1.91
CA ARG A 55 4.71 26.82 2.20
C ARG A 55 4.06 25.75 1.31
N MET A 56 4.35 25.80 0.02
CA MET A 56 3.80 24.88 -0.96
C MET A 56 4.31 23.47 -0.74
N LEU A 57 5.61 23.30 -0.48
CA LEU A 57 6.21 21.99 -0.23
C LEU A 57 5.68 21.36 1.06
N ASN A 58 5.67 22.08 2.18
CA ASN A 58 5.17 21.51 3.44
C ASN A 58 3.67 21.23 3.39
N ARG A 59 2.90 22.06 2.68
CA ARG A 59 1.47 21.80 2.45
C ARG A 59 1.28 20.54 1.61
N SER A 60 1.98 20.41 0.48
CA SER A 60 1.82 19.28 -0.43
C SER A 60 2.25 17.95 0.21
N LEU A 61 3.35 17.96 0.98
CA LEU A 61 3.79 16.81 1.77
C LEU A 61 2.76 16.41 2.84
N ARG A 62 2.09 17.39 3.47
CA ARG A 62 1.05 17.13 4.48
C ARG A 62 -0.26 16.62 3.86
N THR A 63 -0.64 17.12 2.69
CA THR A 63 -1.89 16.74 2.01
C THR A 63 -1.69 15.61 1.00
N PHE A 64 -0.47 15.08 0.86
CA PHE A 64 -0.09 14.13 -0.18
C PHE A 64 -0.51 14.57 -1.58
N ASP A 65 -0.30 15.86 -1.91
CA ASP A 65 -0.54 16.36 -3.26
C ASP A 65 0.60 15.90 -4.19
N ILE A 66 0.39 14.74 -4.81
CA ILE A 66 1.39 14.05 -5.62
C ILE A 66 1.85 14.89 -6.81
N ASN A 67 0.96 15.70 -7.39
CA ASN A 67 1.30 16.53 -8.54
C ASN A 67 2.31 17.62 -8.16
N ILE A 68 2.05 18.31 -7.03
CA ILE A 68 2.97 19.33 -6.52
C ILE A 68 4.28 18.67 -6.04
N ILE A 69 4.21 17.54 -5.34
CA ILE A 69 5.40 16.80 -4.88
C ILE A 69 6.28 16.39 -6.07
N ALA A 70 5.69 15.85 -7.13
CA ALA A 70 6.41 15.44 -8.33
C ALA A 70 7.07 16.64 -9.04
N MET A 71 6.33 17.75 -9.19
CA MET A 71 6.84 18.99 -9.77
C MET A 71 7.99 19.58 -8.94
N MET A 72 7.92 19.50 -7.61
CA MET A 72 8.98 19.93 -6.70
C MET A 72 10.06 18.85 -6.46
N GLY A 73 10.03 17.74 -7.20
CA GLY A 73 10.93 16.60 -7.01
C GLY A 73 12.41 16.97 -7.14
N PHE A 74 12.75 17.91 -8.02
CA PHE A 74 14.12 18.42 -8.14
C PHE A 74 14.56 19.15 -6.87
N PHE A 75 13.69 20.01 -6.32
CA PHE A 75 13.97 20.79 -5.11
C PHE A 75 14.07 19.88 -3.89
N LEU A 76 13.23 18.85 -3.80
CA LEU A 76 13.33 17.78 -2.81
C LEU A 76 14.70 17.09 -2.86
N LYS A 77 15.12 16.65 -4.05
CA LYS A 77 16.43 16.00 -4.26
C LYS A 77 17.57 16.93 -3.80
N ASP A 78 17.52 18.20 -4.16
CA ASP A 78 18.56 19.18 -3.85
C ASP A 78 18.66 19.47 -2.35
N ILE A 79 17.54 19.60 -1.64
CA ILE A 79 17.54 19.74 -0.18
C ILE A 79 18.16 18.48 0.47
N HIS A 80 17.76 17.29 0.03
CA HIS A 80 18.31 16.03 0.55
C HIS A 80 19.84 15.95 0.36
N ASN A 81 20.32 16.29 -0.84
CA ASN A 81 21.75 16.30 -1.15
C ASN A 81 22.50 17.31 -0.29
N GLN A 82 21.97 18.52 -0.14
CA GLN A 82 22.60 19.53 0.68
C GLN A 82 22.65 19.14 2.16
N ILE A 83 21.58 18.55 2.71
CA ILE A 83 21.57 18.04 4.08
C ILE A 83 22.67 17.00 4.25
N LYS A 84 22.80 16.06 3.31
CA LYS A 84 23.84 15.03 3.33
C LYS A 84 25.24 15.63 3.26
N ASP A 85 25.46 16.62 2.40
CA ASP A 85 26.75 17.30 2.26
C ASP A 85 27.13 18.04 3.53
N ILE A 86 26.21 18.79 4.14
CA ILE A 86 26.45 19.48 5.41
C ILE A 86 26.74 18.46 6.52
N ASN A 87 25.94 17.39 6.62
CA ASN A 87 26.15 16.34 7.61
C ASN A 87 27.54 15.68 7.47
N SER A 88 28.01 15.49 6.23
CA SER A 88 29.34 14.91 5.97
C SER A 88 30.51 15.83 6.36
N LYS A 89 30.29 17.15 6.34
CA LYS A 89 31.29 18.19 6.63
C LYS A 89 31.34 18.58 8.11
N ILE A 90 30.25 18.40 8.84
CA ILE A 90 30.23 18.60 10.29
C ILE A 90 31.21 17.58 10.91
N SER A 91 32.31 18.08 11.49
CA SER A 91 33.16 17.27 12.36
C SER A 91 32.26 16.72 13.45
N LYS A 92 31.99 15.40 13.42
CA LYS A 92 31.02 14.71 14.29
C LYS A 92 30.95 15.37 15.66
N ARG A 93 29.81 16.00 15.97
CA ARG A 93 29.53 16.54 17.30
C ARG A 93 29.94 15.49 18.34
N ILE A 94 30.70 15.91 19.34
CA ILE A 94 31.19 15.00 20.38
C ILE A 94 30.05 14.79 21.38
N GLY A 95 29.28 13.73 21.18
CA GLY A 95 28.22 13.29 22.09
C GLY A 95 26.79 13.60 21.63
N PRO A 96 25.80 12.90 22.20
CA PRO A 96 24.39 13.10 21.89
C PRO A 96 23.93 14.51 22.30
N PHE A 97 22.96 15.04 21.56
CA PHE A 97 22.37 16.34 21.83
C PHE A 97 20.84 16.29 21.70
N VAL A 98 20.17 17.30 22.26
CA VAL A 98 18.71 17.37 22.29
C VAL A 98 18.22 18.53 21.42
N VAL A 99 17.20 18.26 20.64
CA VAL A 99 16.47 19.27 19.85
C VAL A 99 14.98 19.22 20.15
N TYR A 100 14.31 20.34 19.93
CA TYR A 100 12.93 20.55 20.33
C TYR A 100 12.09 21.00 19.14
N ARG A 101 10.82 20.56 19.14
CA ARG A 101 9.81 21.02 18.18
C ARG A 101 8.43 21.08 18.83
N GLY A 102 7.82 22.24 18.82
CA GLY A 102 6.43 22.42 19.26
C GLY A 102 5.46 22.47 18.09
N GLN A 103 4.33 21.77 18.20
CA GLN A 103 3.25 21.82 17.21
C GLN A 103 1.92 21.31 17.76
N GLY A 104 0.82 21.64 17.09
CA GLY A 104 -0.47 20.99 17.28
C GLY A 104 -0.59 19.73 16.42
N MET A 105 -1.00 18.62 17.03
CA MET A 105 -1.22 17.31 16.42
C MET A 105 -2.70 16.92 16.48
N LEU A 106 -3.21 16.14 15.53
CA LEU A 106 -4.60 15.66 15.61
C LEU A 106 -4.77 14.69 16.79
N ASN A 107 -5.93 14.71 17.44
CA ASN A 107 -6.18 13.86 18.61
C ASN A 107 -6.02 12.35 18.32
N GLU A 108 -6.39 11.91 17.12
CA GLU A 108 -6.21 10.53 16.67
C GLU A 108 -4.73 10.16 16.52
N GLU A 109 -3.93 11.01 15.87
CA GLU A 109 -2.49 10.83 15.71
C GLU A 109 -1.77 10.79 17.07
N PHE A 110 -2.17 11.69 17.98
CA PHE A 110 -1.66 11.73 19.34
C PHE A 110 -2.03 10.44 20.12
N GLY A 111 -3.27 9.99 20.02
CA GLY A 111 -3.73 8.72 20.61
C GLY A 111 -2.94 7.52 20.09
N ALA A 112 -2.65 7.48 18.79
CA ALA A 112 -1.82 6.43 18.19
C ALA A 112 -0.38 6.44 18.73
N MET A 113 0.24 7.62 18.89
CA MET A 113 1.57 7.72 19.50
C MET A 113 1.57 7.29 20.97
N ARG A 114 0.56 7.72 21.74
CA ARG A 114 0.42 7.37 23.16
C ARG A 114 0.26 5.87 23.38
N ASN A 115 -0.45 5.19 22.49
CA ASN A 115 -0.67 3.74 22.57
C ASN A 115 0.52 2.91 22.05
N ASN A 116 1.49 3.54 21.39
CA ASN A 116 2.61 2.86 20.73
C ASN A 116 3.97 3.27 21.31
N ILE A 117 4.07 3.32 22.65
CA ILE A 117 5.34 3.54 23.35
C ILE A 117 6.30 2.40 23.01
N GLY A 118 7.54 2.75 22.67
CA GLY A 118 8.53 1.82 22.12
C GLY A 118 8.40 1.59 20.62
N GLY A 119 7.34 2.12 19.97
CA GLY A 119 7.15 2.07 18.53
C GLY A 119 8.04 3.04 17.74
N LEU A 120 7.94 2.97 16.42
CA LEU A 120 8.65 3.85 15.48
C LEU A 120 7.73 4.96 14.97
N VAL A 121 8.26 6.16 14.84
CA VAL A 121 7.61 7.32 14.22
C VAL A 121 8.49 7.88 13.11
N ALA A 122 7.90 8.17 11.96
CA ALA A 122 8.56 8.89 10.88
C ALA A 122 7.78 10.16 10.56
N PHE A 123 8.49 11.22 10.16
CA PHE A 123 7.87 12.45 9.69
C PHE A 123 7.90 12.49 8.16
N ASN A 124 6.74 12.78 7.55
CA ASN A 124 6.55 12.87 6.10
C ASN A 124 7.03 14.21 5.52
N SER A 125 7.68 15.05 6.32
CA SER A 125 8.23 16.34 5.93
C SER A 125 9.63 16.49 6.48
N PHE A 126 10.40 17.46 5.95
CA PHE A 126 11.62 17.88 6.61
C PHE A 126 11.29 18.38 8.02
N LEU A 127 12.03 17.88 9.00
CA LEU A 127 11.78 18.21 10.40
C LEU A 127 12.70 19.36 10.79
N SER A 128 12.17 20.58 10.74
CA SER A 128 12.81 21.75 11.36
C SER A 128 12.65 21.66 12.88
N THR A 129 13.77 21.81 13.60
CA THR A 129 13.87 21.70 15.05
C THR A 129 14.85 22.74 15.59
N SER A 130 14.72 23.08 16.87
CA SER A 130 15.56 24.07 17.54
C SER A 130 16.33 23.43 18.69
N GLU A 131 17.56 23.84 18.94
CA GLU A 131 18.25 23.50 20.20
C GLU A 131 17.68 24.28 21.40
N ASN A 132 16.90 25.33 21.15
CA ASN A 132 16.31 26.15 22.20
C ASN A 132 14.86 25.74 22.47
N MET A 133 14.63 25.09 23.61
CA MET A 133 13.29 24.67 24.06
C MET A 133 12.28 25.82 24.07
N ASN A 134 12.70 27.04 24.44
CA ASN A 134 11.78 28.19 24.52
C ASN A 134 11.24 28.60 23.14
N VAL A 135 12.02 28.41 22.08
CA VAL A 135 11.55 28.69 20.71
C VAL A 135 10.49 27.67 20.32
N ALA A 136 10.77 26.37 20.53
CA ALA A 136 9.83 25.30 20.28
C ALA A 136 8.53 25.45 21.09
N MET A 137 8.62 25.83 22.37
CA MET A 137 7.46 26.04 23.24
C MET A 137 6.48 27.09 22.70
N LYS A 138 6.97 28.20 22.14
CA LYS A 138 6.11 29.22 21.51
C LYS A 138 5.26 28.66 20.37
N PHE A 139 5.74 27.64 19.65
CA PHE A 139 4.96 26.98 18.59
C PHE A 139 3.93 25.99 19.16
N ALA A 140 4.25 25.29 20.25
CA ALA A 140 3.29 24.45 20.96
C ALA A 140 2.15 25.29 21.57
N GLU A 141 2.48 26.41 22.22
CA GLU A 141 1.53 27.34 22.83
C GLU A 141 0.53 27.93 21.83
N LYS A 142 0.98 28.27 20.61
CA LYS A 142 0.09 28.74 19.51
C LYS A 142 -1.01 27.75 19.10
N SER A 143 -0.86 26.48 19.49
CA SER A 143 -1.78 25.40 19.15
C SER A 143 -2.74 25.06 20.28
N VAL A 144 -2.54 25.60 21.48
CA VAL A 144 -3.37 25.36 22.66
C VAL A 144 -4.78 25.90 22.43
N GLY A 145 -5.79 25.12 22.81
CA GLY A 145 -7.20 25.51 22.69
C GLY A 145 -7.79 25.44 21.27
N ARG A 146 -7.09 24.85 20.30
CA ARG A 146 -7.66 24.60 18.96
C ARG A 146 -8.46 23.30 18.96
N ASP A 147 -9.71 23.37 18.52
CA ASP A 147 -10.58 22.20 18.44
C ASP A 147 -9.96 21.07 17.61
N GLY A 148 -10.06 19.85 18.13
CA GLY A 148 -9.56 18.62 17.49
C GLY A 148 -8.04 18.45 17.48
N LYS A 149 -7.26 19.31 18.15
CA LYS A 149 -5.80 19.21 18.21
C LYS A 149 -5.28 19.20 19.64
N THR A 150 -4.29 18.33 19.86
CA THR A 150 -3.49 18.27 21.09
C THR A 150 -2.18 19.02 20.86
N SER A 151 -1.82 19.93 21.76
CA SER A 151 -0.53 20.63 21.72
C SER A 151 0.58 19.72 22.22
N VAL A 152 1.65 19.61 21.44
CA VAL A 152 2.76 18.70 21.70
C VAL A 152 4.09 19.44 21.62
N LEU A 153 4.98 19.15 22.56
CA LEU A 153 6.41 19.46 22.51
C LEU A 153 7.19 18.15 22.32
N PHE A 154 7.83 17.99 21.17
CA PHE A 154 8.81 16.95 20.96
C PHE A 154 10.14 17.33 21.57
N GLU A 155 10.69 16.44 22.39
CA GLU A 155 12.08 16.45 22.84
C GLU A 155 12.79 15.28 22.17
N ILE A 156 13.75 15.56 21.31
CA ILE A 156 14.37 14.57 20.42
C ILE A 156 15.85 14.44 20.79
N GLU A 157 16.23 13.27 21.29
CA GLU A 157 17.61 12.90 21.58
C GLU A 157 18.28 12.34 20.32
N VAL A 158 19.26 13.06 19.82
CA VAL A 158 19.96 12.78 18.57
C VAL A 158 21.37 12.29 18.88
N ASP A 159 21.71 11.11 18.38
CA ASP A 159 23.06 10.57 18.41
C ASP A 159 23.77 10.84 17.06
N PRO A 160 24.78 11.75 17.02
CA PRO A 160 25.55 12.05 15.82
C PRO A 160 26.31 10.85 15.23
N ALA A 161 26.51 9.78 16.00
CA ALA A 161 27.21 8.59 15.51
C ALA A 161 26.36 7.76 14.54
N LEU A 162 25.04 7.99 14.50
CA LEU A 162 24.10 7.24 13.67
C LEU A 162 24.05 7.80 12.24
N THR A 163 24.43 6.96 11.27
CA THR A 163 24.53 7.34 9.86
C THR A 163 23.20 7.44 9.13
N LEU A 164 22.13 6.84 9.67
CA LEU A 164 20.80 6.78 9.04
C LEU A 164 19.93 8.02 9.25
N THR A 165 20.32 8.95 10.13
CA THR A 165 19.56 10.18 10.39
C THR A 165 20.30 11.39 9.83
N PRO A 166 20.29 11.63 8.50
CA PRO A 166 20.95 12.80 7.95
C PRO A 166 20.24 14.06 8.45
N TYR A 167 20.98 14.90 9.15
CA TYR A 167 20.53 16.22 9.61
C TYR A 167 21.58 17.27 9.25
N ALA A 168 21.15 18.51 9.10
CA ALA A 168 22.03 19.65 8.86
C ALA A 168 21.87 20.68 9.98
N SER A 169 22.99 21.13 10.54
CA SER A 169 22.99 22.40 11.28
C SER A 169 22.89 23.53 10.27
N LEU A 170 21.94 24.43 10.46
CA LEU A 170 21.68 25.51 9.51
C LEU A 170 22.55 26.75 9.74
N ASP A 171 23.49 26.70 10.70
CA ASP A 171 24.42 27.78 11.01
C ASP A 171 25.14 28.29 9.74
N GLY A 172 24.84 29.53 9.35
CA GLY A 172 25.45 30.20 8.18
C GLY A 172 24.86 29.84 6.81
N VAL A 173 23.83 28.98 6.77
CA VAL A 173 23.17 28.55 5.52
C VAL A 173 21.70 29.00 5.46
N THR A 174 21.10 29.30 6.60
CA THR A 174 19.72 29.82 6.72
C THR A 174 19.62 31.30 6.33
N THR A 175 18.41 31.71 5.92
CA THR A 175 18.03 33.12 5.77
C THR A 175 17.73 33.82 7.09
N CYS A 176 17.40 33.07 8.14
CA CYS A 176 17.15 33.61 9.46
C CYS A 176 18.47 34.05 10.10
N GLN A 177 18.49 35.23 10.74
CA GLN A 177 19.66 35.78 11.44
C GLN A 177 20.35 34.75 12.35
N PRO A 178 21.65 34.89 12.70
CA PRO A 178 22.43 33.91 13.48
C PRO A 178 22.00 33.77 14.98
N LYS A 179 20.73 34.01 15.30
CA LYS A 179 20.17 33.98 16.65
C LYS A 179 19.66 32.60 17.08
N GLU A 180 19.45 31.69 16.15
CA GLU A 180 18.88 30.37 16.43
C GLU A 180 19.72 29.23 15.81
N LYS A 181 20.02 28.22 16.63
CA LYS A 181 20.64 26.98 16.18
C LYS A 181 19.55 26.02 15.73
N GLU A 182 19.20 26.14 14.45
CA GLU A 182 18.21 25.30 13.80
C GLU A 182 18.87 24.02 13.27
N ILE A 183 18.25 22.87 13.53
CA ILE A 183 18.62 21.57 12.99
C ILE A 183 17.48 21.11 12.07
N LEU A 184 17.83 20.82 10.81
CA LEU A 184 16.90 20.30 9.82
C LEU A 184 17.18 18.82 9.55
N PHE A 185 16.20 17.96 9.84
CA PHE A 185 16.28 16.55 9.45
C PHE A 185 15.70 16.32 8.06
N SER A 186 16.32 15.37 7.38
CA SER A 186 15.85 14.83 6.12
C SER A 186 14.47 14.16 6.24
N MET A 187 13.72 14.09 5.14
CA MET A 187 12.45 13.35 5.12
C MET A 187 12.67 11.86 5.43
N HIS A 188 11.65 11.22 6.01
CA HIS A 188 11.66 9.81 6.42
C HIS A 188 12.70 9.48 7.51
N THR A 189 13.18 10.48 8.23
CA THR A 189 13.95 10.24 9.45
C THR A 189 13.04 9.57 10.48
N VAL A 190 13.48 8.41 10.98
CA VAL A 190 12.71 7.58 11.91
C VAL A 190 13.24 7.77 13.33
N PHE A 191 12.33 7.98 14.27
CA PHE A 191 12.61 8.04 15.69
C PHE A 191 11.84 6.96 16.45
N ARG A 192 12.33 6.59 17.63
CA ARG A 192 11.60 5.70 18.55
C ARG A 192 10.89 6.54 19.59
N ILE A 193 9.62 6.23 19.84
CA ILE A 193 8.82 6.87 20.89
C ILE A 193 9.29 6.28 22.22
N TYR A 194 10.04 7.06 22.99
CA TYR A 194 10.57 6.60 24.27
C TYR A 194 9.55 6.79 25.39
N GLU A 195 8.91 7.96 25.42
CA GLU A 195 8.00 8.32 26.50
C GLU A 195 7.03 9.41 26.07
N VAL A 196 5.83 9.39 26.64
CA VAL A 196 4.83 10.45 26.48
C VAL A 196 4.40 10.91 27.88
N LYS A 197 4.64 12.18 28.19
CA LYS A 197 4.32 12.79 29.49
C LYS A 197 3.42 14.01 29.32
N GLU A 198 2.55 14.22 30.29
CA GLU A 198 1.80 15.45 30.41
C GLU A 198 2.68 16.52 31.07
N ASN A 199 2.69 17.74 30.54
CA ASN A 199 3.49 18.85 31.06
C ASN A 199 2.60 20.10 31.19
N ASN A 200 2.29 20.50 32.42
CA ASN A 200 1.44 21.65 32.78
C ASN A 200 0.15 21.78 31.93
N ASP A 201 -0.91 21.08 32.37
CA ASP A 201 -2.35 21.15 32.04
C ASP A 201 -2.84 21.29 30.59
N GLN A 202 -2.02 21.61 29.58
CA GLN A 202 -2.45 21.78 28.18
C GLN A 202 -1.41 21.40 27.11
N ILE A 203 -0.15 21.06 27.47
CA ILE A 203 0.89 20.66 26.51
C ILE A 203 1.47 19.29 26.86
N TRP A 204 1.54 18.40 25.88
CA TRP A 204 2.12 17.06 26.06
C TRP A 204 3.58 17.04 25.61
N LYS A 205 4.47 16.51 26.44
CA LYS A 205 5.87 16.29 26.10
C LYS A 205 6.06 14.86 25.56
N ILE A 206 6.61 14.75 24.35
CA ILE A 206 6.91 13.46 23.72
C ILE A 206 8.42 13.33 23.55
N ASN A 207 9.01 12.33 24.21
CA ASN A 207 10.43 12.04 24.13
C ASN A 207 10.69 11.06 23.00
N LEU A 208 11.48 11.49 22.03
CA LEU A 208 11.90 10.72 20.87
C LEU A 208 13.40 10.45 20.94
N LYS A 209 13.82 9.25 20.52
CA LYS A 209 15.24 8.92 20.39
C LYS A 209 15.57 8.55 18.96
N SER A 210 16.73 8.99 18.49
CA SER A 210 17.32 8.54 17.23
C SER A 210 17.49 7.02 17.21
N VAL A 211 17.29 6.41 16.05
CA VAL A 211 17.27 4.96 15.89
C VAL A 211 18.50 4.51 15.10
N SER A 212 19.21 3.52 15.63
CA SER A 212 20.39 2.96 14.98
C SER A 212 20.04 1.91 13.92
N ASP A 213 20.98 1.67 13.00
CA ASP A 213 20.94 0.59 12.00
C ASP A 213 20.80 -0.80 12.62
N LYS A 214 21.14 -0.95 13.91
CA LYS A 214 21.02 -2.20 14.67
C LYS A 214 19.63 -2.41 15.27
N ASP A 215 18.73 -1.42 15.16
CA ASP A 215 17.37 -1.55 15.67
C ASP A 215 16.63 -2.67 14.92
N LEU A 216 16.18 -3.68 15.67
CA LEU A 216 15.57 -4.87 15.10
C LEU A 216 14.27 -4.55 14.34
N ALA A 217 13.51 -3.54 14.76
CA ALA A 217 12.26 -3.18 14.12
C ALA A 217 12.50 -2.52 12.76
N ILE A 218 13.45 -1.59 12.68
CA ILE A 218 13.85 -0.97 11.39
C ILE A 218 14.47 -2.01 10.46
N LYS A 219 15.35 -2.87 10.99
CA LYS A 219 15.98 -3.92 10.20
C LYS A 219 14.94 -4.87 9.61
N LYS A 220 14.01 -5.35 10.44
CA LYS A 220 12.91 -6.21 9.99
C LYS A 220 12.02 -5.53 8.96
N LEU A 221 11.66 -4.26 9.17
CA LEU A 221 10.85 -3.49 8.21
C LEU A 221 11.58 -3.31 6.87
N THR A 222 12.86 -2.95 6.92
CA THR A 222 13.69 -2.73 5.73
C THR A 222 13.89 -4.03 4.96
N GLU A 223 14.19 -5.13 5.66
CA GLU A 223 14.32 -6.46 5.08
C GLU A 223 13.00 -6.93 4.48
N GLN A 224 11.87 -6.70 5.15
CA GLN A 224 10.55 -7.02 4.63
C GLN A 224 10.28 -6.24 3.33
N ILE A 225 10.43 -4.91 3.34
CA ILE A 225 10.23 -4.07 2.15
C ILE A 225 11.16 -4.50 1.02
N ARG A 226 12.44 -4.76 1.30
CA ARG A 226 13.40 -5.24 0.29
C ARG A 226 13.04 -6.63 -0.24
N SER A 227 12.62 -7.55 0.61
CA SER A 227 12.20 -8.90 0.21
C SER A 227 10.94 -8.87 -0.66
N GLU A 228 10.01 -7.95 -0.35
CA GLU A 228 8.74 -7.85 -1.06
C GLU A 228 8.85 -7.13 -2.41
N ILE A 229 9.75 -6.15 -2.53
CA ILE A 229 9.94 -5.37 -3.77
C ILE A 229 11.02 -6.02 -4.65
N GLY A 230 12.00 -6.67 -4.05
CA GLY A 230 13.20 -7.17 -4.70
C GLY A 230 14.26 -6.09 -4.93
N GLU A 231 15.41 -6.52 -5.45
CA GLU A 231 16.46 -5.64 -5.95
C GLU A 231 16.21 -5.27 -7.43
N GLY A 232 16.85 -4.20 -7.89
CA GLY A 232 16.72 -3.76 -9.28
C GLY A 232 16.75 -2.25 -9.46
N ASN A 233 16.34 -1.81 -10.65
CA ASN A 233 16.28 -0.40 -11.02
C ASN A 233 15.34 0.37 -10.04
N PRO A 234 15.72 1.55 -9.51
CA PRO A 234 14.85 2.33 -8.64
C PRO A 234 13.45 2.61 -9.19
N ILE A 235 13.32 2.85 -10.50
CA ILE A 235 12.03 3.10 -11.18
C ILE A 235 11.18 1.83 -11.21
N ASP A 236 11.80 0.66 -11.47
CA ASP A 236 11.12 -0.63 -11.34
C ASP A 236 10.56 -0.82 -9.93
N ARG A 237 11.43 -0.62 -8.92
CA ARG A 237 11.04 -0.78 -7.51
C ARG A 237 9.84 0.10 -7.16
N LEU A 238 9.81 1.34 -7.65
CA LEU A 238 8.66 2.23 -7.51
C LEU A 238 7.42 1.68 -8.24
N GLY A 239 7.58 1.21 -9.48
CA GLY A 239 6.50 0.56 -10.23
C GLY A 239 5.87 -0.62 -9.49
N ARG A 240 6.68 -1.52 -8.91
CA ARG A 240 6.19 -2.66 -8.12
C ARG A 240 5.46 -2.23 -6.85
N VAL A 241 5.94 -1.18 -6.18
CA VAL A 241 5.25 -0.61 -5.01
C VAL A 241 3.89 -0.06 -5.42
N MET A 242 3.82 0.69 -6.52
CA MET A 242 2.55 1.23 -7.01
C MET A 242 1.57 0.09 -7.37
N ILE A 243 2.05 -1.00 -7.99
CA ILE A 243 1.24 -2.19 -8.23
C ILE A 243 0.69 -2.79 -6.92
N LYS A 244 1.51 -2.89 -5.87
CA LYS A 244 1.09 -3.41 -4.55
C LYS A 244 0.08 -2.51 -3.85
N LEU A 245 0.11 -1.21 -4.13
CA LEU A 245 -0.82 -0.22 -3.60
C LEU A 245 -2.10 -0.08 -4.47
N ASP A 246 -2.26 -0.91 -5.49
CA ASP A 246 -3.34 -0.85 -6.49
C ASP A 246 -3.39 0.49 -7.27
N GLU A 247 -2.27 1.21 -7.32
CA GLU A 247 -2.11 2.50 -8.01
C GLU A 247 -1.64 2.29 -9.46
N PHE A 248 -2.50 1.64 -10.25
CA PHE A 248 -2.13 1.11 -11.57
C PHE A 248 -1.77 2.19 -12.59
N GLU A 249 -2.41 3.36 -12.58
CA GLU A 249 -2.03 4.46 -13.50
C GLU A 249 -0.62 4.99 -13.21
N LYS A 250 -0.26 5.11 -11.93
CA LYS A 250 1.08 5.56 -11.52
C LYS A 250 2.13 4.51 -11.85
N ALA A 251 1.83 3.24 -11.59
CA ALA A 251 2.70 2.14 -11.99
C ALA A 251 2.97 2.18 -13.50
N GLU A 252 1.92 2.36 -14.30
CA GLU A 252 2.04 2.46 -15.76
C GLU A 252 2.99 3.57 -16.19
N ALA A 253 2.88 4.75 -15.60
CA ALA A 253 3.78 5.87 -15.89
C ALA A 253 5.26 5.54 -15.59
N PHE A 254 5.54 4.87 -14.46
CA PHE A 254 6.92 4.46 -14.13
C PHE A 254 7.47 3.46 -15.14
N TYR A 255 6.68 2.45 -15.52
CA TYR A 255 7.12 1.45 -16.50
C TYR A 255 7.25 2.03 -17.92
N GLN A 256 6.46 3.06 -18.26
CA GLN A 256 6.62 3.82 -19.50
C GLN A 256 7.94 4.62 -19.52
N ILE A 257 8.28 5.30 -18.43
CA ILE A 257 9.59 5.97 -18.31
C ILE A 257 10.73 4.93 -18.40
N LEU A 258 10.54 3.77 -17.76
CA LEU A 258 11.54 2.71 -17.78
C LEU A 258 11.73 2.14 -19.19
N ILE A 259 10.66 1.96 -19.97
CA ILE A 259 10.78 1.44 -21.34
C ILE A 259 11.42 2.44 -22.30
N GLU A 260 11.17 3.74 -22.11
CA GLU A 260 11.78 4.82 -22.90
C GLU A 260 13.26 5.00 -22.59
N SER A 261 13.65 4.80 -21.32
CA SER A 261 15.04 4.90 -20.87
C SER A 261 15.86 3.62 -21.11
N THR A 262 15.19 2.47 -21.27
CA THR A 262 15.87 1.20 -21.51
C THR A 262 16.25 1.09 -22.99
N ILE A 263 17.55 0.96 -23.26
CA ILE A 263 18.04 0.64 -24.59
C ILE A 263 17.49 -0.75 -24.97
N LYS A 264 16.83 -0.87 -26.13
CA LYS A 264 16.21 -2.12 -26.64
C LYS A 264 17.16 -3.33 -26.72
N ASP A 265 18.45 -3.13 -26.51
CA ASP A 265 19.48 -4.17 -26.60
C ASP A 265 19.49 -5.12 -25.38
N ASP A 266 19.03 -4.69 -24.20
CA ASP A 266 18.81 -5.63 -23.08
C ASP A 266 17.43 -6.30 -23.19
N LYS A 267 17.40 -7.38 -23.97
CA LYS A 267 16.21 -8.18 -24.22
C LYS A 267 15.61 -8.75 -22.93
N LYS A 268 16.42 -9.04 -21.91
CA LYS A 268 15.93 -9.62 -20.64
C LYS A 268 15.13 -8.59 -19.86
N ILE A 269 15.71 -7.40 -19.65
CA ILE A 269 15.03 -6.30 -18.96
C ILE A 269 13.77 -5.89 -19.74
N TYR A 270 13.87 -5.78 -21.07
CA TYR A 270 12.72 -5.42 -21.90
C TYR A 270 11.56 -6.41 -21.76
N ALA A 271 11.82 -7.72 -21.79
CA ALA A 271 10.78 -8.72 -21.61
C ALA A 271 10.15 -8.65 -20.22
N TRP A 272 10.97 -8.44 -19.18
CA TRP A 272 10.47 -8.27 -17.82
C TRP A 272 9.59 -7.01 -17.68
N ILE A 273 9.97 -5.87 -18.27
CA ILE A 273 9.14 -4.64 -18.30
C ILE A 273 7.80 -4.92 -18.99
N ARG A 274 7.82 -5.58 -20.15
CA ARG A 274 6.60 -5.93 -20.90
C ARG A 274 5.67 -6.82 -20.08
N ASN A 275 6.20 -7.77 -19.32
CA ASN A 275 5.42 -8.59 -18.41
C ASN A 275 4.79 -7.76 -17.27
N GLN A 276 5.52 -6.80 -16.68
CA GLN A 276 4.93 -5.91 -15.66
C GLN A 276 3.83 -5.02 -16.24
N PHE A 277 4.04 -4.47 -17.44
CA PHE A 277 3.02 -3.69 -18.15
C PHE A 277 1.78 -4.54 -18.44
N GLY A 278 1.97 -5.78 -18.87
CA GLY A 278 0.88 -6.76 -19.05
C GLY A 278 0.10 -7.01 -17.75
N TYR A 279 0.78 -7.10 -16.61
CA TYR A 279 0.14 -7.24 -15.30
C TYR A 279 -0.71 -6.04 -14.93
N ILE A 280 -0.22 -4.83 -15.19
CA ILE A 280 -0.98 -3.59 -14.97
C ILE A 280 -2.24 -3.59 -15.84
N LYS A 281 -2.12 -3.89 -17.15
CA LYS A 281 -3.29 -3.97 -18.05
C LYS A 281 -4.30 -5.03 -17.64
N TYR A 282 -3.82 -6.19 -17.17
CA TYR A 282 -4.67 -7.24 -16.63
C TYR A 282 -5.48 -6.74 -15.41
N LYS A 283 -4.83 -6.01 -14.49
CA LYS A 283 -5.49 -5.46 -13.30
C LYS A 283 -6.50 -4.36 -13.63
N GLN A 284 -6.25 -3.59 -14.69
CA GLN A 284 -7.19 -2.60 -15.23
C GLN A 284 -8.35 -3.25 -16.03
N GLY A 285 -8.39 -4.58 -16.20
CA GLY A 285 -9.40 -5.27 -17.01
C GLY A 285 -9.18 -5.19 -18.53
N ARG A 286 -8.05 -4.63 -18.98
CA ARG A 286 -7.67 -4.50 -20.40
C ARG A 286 -6.99 -5.79 -20.88
N TYR A 287 -7.77 -6.86 -20.96
CA TYR A 287 -7.27 -8.22 -21.16
C TYR A 287 -6.59 -8.47 -22.50
N GLU A 288 -7.06 -7.85 -23.59
CA GLU A 288 -6.44 -7.98 -24.92
C GLU A 288 -5.04 -7.38 -24.97
N GLU A 289 -4.88 -6.18 -24.38
CA GLU A 289 -3.58 -5.53 -24.28
C GLU A 289 -2.63 -6.31 -23.38
N ALA A 290 -3.13 -6.82 -22.24
CA ALA A 290 -2.37 -7.69 -21.36
C ALA A 290 -1.87 -8.93 -22.11
N LEU A 291 -2.72 -9.55 -22.94
CA LEU A 291 -2.36 -10.71 -23.75
C LEU A 291 -1.20 -10.38 -24.71
N SER A 292 -1.31 -9.28 -25.46
CA SER A 292 -0.27 -8.86 -26.39
C SER A 292 1.08 -8.67 -25.69
N LEU A 293 1.07 -7.97 -24.54
CA LEU A 293 2.28 -7.68 -23.79
C LEU A 293 2.93 -8.94 -23.19
N TYR A 294 2.12 -9.86 -22.66
CA TYR A 294 2.63 -11.15 -22.19
C TYR A 294 3.19 -11.99 -23.32
N GLN A 295 2.56 -11.99 -24.50
CA GLN A 295 3.07 -12.70 -25.68
C GLN A 295 4.41 -12.14 -26.15
N GLU A 296 4.57 -10.81 -26.20
CA GLU A 296 5.85 -10.18 -26.51
C GLU A 296 6.96 -10.59 -25.52
N ALA A 297 6.67 -10.52 -24.22
CA ALA A 297 7.61 -10.92 -23.17
C ALA A 297 8.00 -12.40 -23.29
N MET A 298 6.99 -13.27 -23.45
CA MET A 298 7.15 -14.72 -23.58
C MET A 298 8.02 -15.07 -24.79
N GLN A 299 7.76 -14.50 -25.97
CA GLN A 299 8.53 -14.78 -27.18
C GLN A 299 10.01 -14.44 -27.03
N ILE A 300 10.33 -13.36 -26.30
CA ILE A 300 11.72 -12.98 -26.04
C ILE A 300 12.35 -13.97 -25.06
N GLN A 301 11.67 -14.27 -23.96
CA GLN A 301 12.15 -15.17 -22.91
C GLN A 301 12.33 -16.61 -23.39
N GLU A 302 11.43 -17.12 -24.25
CA GLU A 302 11.56 -18.45 -24.87
C GLU A 302 12.78 -18.53 -25.80
N LYS A 303 13.05 -17.47 -26.57
CA LYS A 303 14.24 -17.40 -27.45
C LYS A 303 15.57 -17.38 -26.70
N MET A 304 15.57 -17.05 -25.41
CA MET A 304 16.78 -17.11 -24.59
C MET A 304 17.23 -18.56 -24.32
N ASN A 305 16.38 -19.57 -24.58
CA ASN A 305 16.66 -21.00 -24.42
C ASN A 305 17.22 -21.39 -23.04
N ASP A 306 16.88 -20.62 -22.00
CA ASP A 306 17.25 -20.93 -20.62
C ASP A 306 16.12 -21.72 -19.96
N SER A 307 16.38 -23.01 -19.73
CA SER A 307 15.44 -23.94 -19.10
C SER A 307 15.10 -23.61 -17.64
N ARG A 308 15.85 -22.70 -17.00
CA ARG A 308 15.66 -22.20 -15.62
C ARG A 308 15.20 -20.74 -15.57
N ASN A 309 14.64 -20.24 -16.67
CA ASN A 309 14.19 -18.85 -16.74
C ASN A 309 12.96 -18.60 -15.83
N LEU A 310 13.20 -18.12 -14.60
CA LEU A 310 12.14 -17.77 -13.64
C LEU A 310 11.27 -16.59 -14.11
N ASP A 311 11.80 -15.71 -14.96
CA ASP A 311 11.01 -14.64 -15.57
C ASP A 311 9.99 -15.24 -16.56
N LEU A 312 10.36 -16.29 -17.31
CA LEU A 312 9.44 -17.03 -18.17
C LEU A 312 8.36 -17.76 -17.36
N ALA A 313 8.72 -18.39 -16.24
CA ALA A 313 7.74 -19.01 -15.35
C ALA A 313 6.73 -18.00 -14.80
N THR A 314 7.17 -16.77 -14.52
CA THR A 314 6.31 -15.66 -14.10
C THR A 314 5.38 -15.23 -15.23
N THR A 315 5.89 -15.04 -16.45
CA THR A 315 5.06 -14.72 -17.62
C THR A 315 4.02 -15.80 -17.89
N TYR A 316 4.40 -17.09 -17.86
CA TYR A 316 3.45 -18.20 -17.99
C TYR A 316 2.39 -18.18 -16.87
N SER A 317 2.78 -17.90 -15.63
CA SER A 317 1.80 -17.78 -14.54
C SER A 317 0.79 -16.66 -14.79
N ASN A 318 1.26 -15.51 -15.27
CA ASN A 318 0.42 -14.37 -15.60
C ASN A 318 -0.51 -14.66 -16.79
N MET A 319 -0.03 -15.38 -17.81
CA MET A 319 -0.88 -15.88 -18.89
C MET A 319 -1.94 -16.87 -18.37
N GLY A 320 -1.58 -17.74 -17.44
CA GLY A 320 -2.54 -18.64 -16.79
C GLY A 320 -3.64 -17.90 -16.05
N LEU A 321 -3.28 -16.86 -15.28
CA LEU A 321 -4.26 -15.98 -14.60
C LEU A 321 -5.16 -15.23 -15.59
N LEU A 322 -4.59 -14.77 -16.72
CA LEU A 322 -5.35 -14.10 -17.77
C LEU A 322 -6.37 -15.05 -18.40
N TYR A 323 -5.97 -16.25 -18.80
CA TYR A 323 -6.89 -17.24 -19.37
C TYR A 323 -7.93 -17.75 -18.36
N THR A 324 -7.59 -17.81 -17.07
CA THR A 324 -8.57 -18.09 -16.01
C THR A 324 -9.67 -17.03 -15.99
N LYS A 325 -9.31 -15.74 -16.14
CA LYS A 325 -10.30 -14.64 -16.23
C LYS A 325 -11.10 -14.63 -17.52
N LEU A 326 -10.53 -15.13 -18.62
CA LEU A 326 -11.22 -15.31 -19.89
C LEU A 326 -12.05 -16.61 -19.95
N ASN A 327 -12.16 -17.35 -18.84
CA ASN A 327 -12.84 -18.65 -18.74
C ASN A 327 -12.29 -19.75 -19.69
N ASP A 328 -11.06 -19.59 -20.22
CA ASP A 328 -10.37 -20.64 -20.98
C ASP A 328 -9.50 -21.48 -20.04
N THR A 329 -10.16 -22.37 -19.30
CA THR A 329 -9.54 -23.19 -18.26
C THR A 329 -8.48 -24.15 -18.83
N SER A 330 -8.61 -24.56 -20.09
CA SER A 330 -7.66 -25.45 -20.77
C SER A 330 -6.33 -24.76 -21.01
N LYS A 331 -6.34 -23.54 -21.57
CA LYS A 331 -5.11 -22.76 -21.72
C LYS A 331 -4.54 -22.34 -20.36
N ALA A 332 -5.40 -21.97 -19.41
CA ALA A 332 -4.97 -21.61 -18.06
C ALA A 332 -4.16 -22.73 -17.39
N LEU A 333 -4.67 -23.98 -17.42
CA LEU A 333 -3.94 -25.15 -16.93
C LEU A 333 -2.62 -25.36 -17.66
N SER A 334 -2.62 -25.28 -18.99
CA SER A 334 -1.41 -25.47 -19.78
C SER A 334 -0.29 -24.50 -19.39
N TYR A 335 -0.62 -23.21 -19.26
CA TYR A 335 0.35 -22.19 -18.88
C TYR A 335 0.81 -22.34 -17.42
N HIS A 336 -0.09 -22.62 -16.49
CA HIS A 336 0.31 -22.88 -15.10
C HIS A 336 1.17 -24.13 -14.95
N GLN A 337 0.91 -25.20 -15.71
CA GLN A 337 1.75 -26.41 -15.75
C GLN A 337 3.14 -26.11 -16.34
N LYS A 338 3.23 -25.28 -17.39
CA LYS A 338 4.54 -24.82 -17.91
C LYS A 338 5.31 -24.05 -16.84
N ALA A 339 4.67 -23.13 -16.12
CA ALA A 339 5.29 -22.41 -15.01
C ALA A 339 5.74 -23.35 -13.89
N LEU A 340 4.89 -24.32 -13.52
CA LEU A 340 5.20 -25.32 -12.50
C LEU A 340 6.44 -26.14 -12.89
N SER A 341 6.51 -26.59 -14.14
CA SER A 341 7.64 -27.39 -14.63
C SER A 341 8.98 -26.67 -14.54
N ILE A 342 9.01 -25.33 -14.71
CA ILE A 342 10.24 -24.54 -14.55
C ILE A 342 10.57 -24.41 -13.07
N ARG A 343 9.57 -24.05 -12.24
CA ARG A 343 9.75 -23.83 -10.80
C ARG A 343 10.14 -25.09 -10.03
N GLU A 344 9.68 -26.28 -10.44
CA GLU A 344 10.06 -27.55 -9.81
C GLU A 344 11.51 -27.98 -10.15
N ARG A 345 12.05 -27.51 -11.28
CA ARG A 345 13.41 -27.87 -11.74
C ARG A 345 14.50 -26.97 -11.16
N ASP A 346 14.14 -25.86 -10.55
CA ASP A 346 15.07 -24.85 -10.05
C ASP A 346 15.14 -24.86 -8.52
N CYS A 347 16.33 -25.12 -7.97
CA CYS A 347 16.56 -25.14 -6.53
C CYS A 347 16.56 -23.73 -5.91
N ASP A 348 16.76 -22.69 -6.72
CA ASP A 348 16.81 -21.29 -6.27
C ASP A 348 15.42 -20.62 -6.31
N VAL A 349 14.36 -21.37 -6.66
CA VAL A 349 13.00 -20.83 -6.71
C VAL A 349 12.52 -20.36 -5.33
N SER A 350 11.81 -19.24 -5.32
CA SER A 350 11.01 -18.86 -4.17
C SER A 350 9.96 -19.96 -3.89
N LEU A 351 10.07 -20.60 -2.72
CA LEU A 351 9.06 -21.55 -2.24
C LEU A 351 7.64 -20.95 -2.28
N ALA A 352 7.53 -19.64 -2.05
CA ALA A 352 6.25 -18.94 -2.09
C ALA A 352 5.66 -18.91 -3.51
N ASP A 353 6.48 -18.76 -4.56
CA ASP A 353 6.02 -18.80 -5.95
C ASP A 353 5.63 -20.21 -6.39
N LEU A 354 6.36 -21.23 -5.92
CA LEU A 354 5.99 -22.63 -6.15
C LEU A 354 4.63 -22.95 -5.52
N GLY A 355 4.42 -22.58 -4.25
CA GLY A 355 3.12 -22.75 -3.57
C GLY A 355 1.99 -21.99 -4.27
N SER A 356 2.27 -20.77 -4.77
CA SER A 356 1.31 -19.98 -5.56
C SER A 356 0.90 -20.68 -6.85
N THR A 357 1.84 -21.35 -7.52
CA THR A 357 1.57 -22.10 -8.75
C THR A 357 0.58 -23.25 -8.50
N TYR A 358 0.83 -24.06 -7.46
CA TYR A 358 -0.08 -25.14 -7.08
C TYR A 358 -1.47 -24.60 -6.70
N ASN A 359 -1.52 -23.52 -5.93
CA ASN A 359 -2.79 -22.87 -5.60
C ASN A 359 -3.54 -22.39 -6.85
N ASN A 360 -2.85 -21.79 -7.83
CA ASN A 360 -3.49 -21.31 -9.05
C ASN A 360 -4.00 -22.46 -9.92
N ILE A 361 -3.26 -23.57 -10.03
CA ILE A 361 -3.74 -24.78 -10.70
C ILE A 361 -5.00 -25.31 -10.00
N GLY A 362 -5.00 -25.36 -8.66
CA GLY A 362 -6.16 -25.76 -7.89
C GLY A 362 -7.38 -24.85 -8.13
N LEU A 363 -7.17 -23.53 -8.25
CA LEU A 363 -8.23 -22.58 -8.61
C LEU A 363 -8.84 -22.86 -9.99
N VAL A 364 -8.02 -23.22 -10.98
CA VAL A 364 -8.54 -23.56 -12.32
C VAL A 364 -9.35 -24.86 -12.29
N TYR A 365 -8.91 -25.89 -11.55
CA TYR A 365 -9.73 -27.09 -11.35
C TYR A 365 -11.03 -26.80 -10.59
N ASN A 366 -10.98 -25.94 -9.57
CA ASN A 366 -12.18 -25.53 -8.84
C ASN A 366 -13.19 -24.79 -9.74
N GLN A 367 -12.72 -23.98 -10.70
CA GLN A 367 -13.57 -23.33 -11.70
C GLN A 367 -14.22 -24.32 -12.68
N ARG A 368 -13.59 -25.48 -12.89
CA ARG A 368 -14.14 -26.60 -13.66
C ARG A 368 -15.05 -27.52 -12.84
N GLU A 369 -15.26 -27.21 -11.56
CA GLU A 369 -15.96 -28.07 -10.58
C GLU A 369 -15.26 -29.42 -10.33
N ASP A 370 -14.00 -29.55 -10.75
CA ASP A 370 -13.14 -30.72 -10.51
C ASP A 370 -12.53 -30.62 -9.08
N PHE A 371 -13.39 -30.65 -8.05
CA PHE A 371 -13.03 -30.32 -6.67
C PHE A 371 -11.98 -31.26 -6.04
N SER A 372 -11.95 -32.53 -6.47
CA SER A 372 -10.95 -33.51 -6.02
C SER A 372 -9.54 -33.13 -6.48
N ASP A 373 -9.38 -32.75 -7.75
CA ASP A 373 -8.11 -32.28 -8.29
C ASP A 373 -7.71 -30.93 -7.71
N ALA A 374 -8.69 -30.03 -7.52
CA ALA A 374 -8.47 -28.76 -6.84
C ALA A 374 -7.88 -28.96 -5.44
N LEU A 375 -8.52 -29.82 -4.63
CA LEU A 375 -8.08 -30.15 -3.28
C LEU A 375 -6.68 -30.75 -3.25
N SER A 376 -6.38 -31.70 -4.16
CA SER A 376 -5.05 -32.30 -4.29
C SER A 376 -3.94 -31.25 -4.52
N HIS A 377 -4.19 -30.27 -5.38
CA HIS A 377 -3.23 -29.19 -5.63
C HIS A 377 -3.12 -28.20 -4.46
N TYR A 378 -4.23 -27.88 -3.79
CA TYR A 378 -4.19 -27.04 -2.59
C TYR A 378 -3.43 -27.71 -1.44
N GLU A 379 -3.58 -29.01 -1.25
CA GLU A 379 -2.88 -29.80 -0.24
C GLU A 379 -1.36 -29.87 -0.52
N LYS A 380 -0.94 -29.83 -1.79
CA LYS A 380 0.48 -29.66 -2.16
C LYS A 380 1.02 -28.26 -1.83
N ALA A 381 0.21 -27.22 -1.99
CA ALA A 381 0.62 -25.84 -1.68
C ALA A 381 0.78 -25.58 -0.18
N LEU A 382 -0.02 -26.25 0.67
CA LEU A 382 -0.10 -25.98 2.10
C LEU A 382 1.21 -26.17 2.88
N PRO A 383 1.91 -27.31 2.77
CA PRO A 383 3.19 -27.51 3.47
C PRO A 383 4.27 -26.54 2.98
N ILE A 384 4.23 -26.15 1.70
CA ILE A 384 5.16 -25.17 1.12
C ILE A 384 4.96 -23.82 1.78
N TYR A 385 3.72 -23.31 1.80
CA TYR A 385 3.40 -22.06 2.47
C TYR A 385 3.69 -22.07 3.97
N LYS A 386 3.41 -23.17 4.67
CA LYS A 386 3.76 -23.30 6.09
C LYS A 386 5.27 -23.24 6.34
N LYS A 387 6.09 -23.67 5.37
CA LYS A 387 7.55 -23.67 5.47
C LYS A 387 8.16 -22.29 5.21
N CYS A 388 7.59 -21.51 4.28
CA CYS A 388 8.20 -20.25 3.83
C CYS A 388 7.48 -18.96 4.28
N LEU A 389 6.25 -19.06 4.80
CA LEU A 389 5.45 -17.90 5.22
C LEU A 389 5.14 -17.95 6.71
N SER A 390 4.88 -16.79 7.31
CA SER A 390 4.38 -16.73 8.68
C SER A 390 3.00 -17.38 8.79
N ALA A 391 2.67 -17.92 9.97
CA ALA A 391 1.36 -18.53 10.21
C ALA A 391 0.18 -17.55 10.01
N SER A 392 0.42 -16.25 10.16
CA SER A 392 -0.56 -15.18 9.94
C SER A 392 -0.56 -14.61 8.52
N HIS A 393 0.19 -15.21 7.57
CA HIS A 393 0.34 -14.64 6.24
C HIS A 393 -0.98 -14.69 5.44
N PRO A 394 -1.36 -13.63 4.70
CA PRO A 394 -2.63 -13.59 3.94
C PRO A 394 -2.80 -14.73 2.93
N TRP A 395 -1.72 -15.20 2.31
CA TRP A 395 -1.76 -16.34 1.37
C TRP A 395 -2.10 -17.67 2.05
N VAL A 396 -1.65 -17.87 3.30
CA VAL A 396 -2.02 -19.06 4.10
C VAL A 396 -3.52 -19.04 4.37
N ALA A 397 -4.08 -17.89 4.73
CA ALA A 397 -5.53 -17.73 4.90
C ALA A 397 -6.31 -18.00 3.60
N THR A 398 -5.84 -17.47 2.47
CA THR A 398 -6.48 -17.72 1.16
C THR A 398 -6.48 -19.22 0.84
N LEU A 399 -5.36 -19.91 1.07
CA LEU A 399 -5.26 -21.33 0.80
C LEU A 399 -6.19 -22.15 1.70
N TYR A 400 -6.25 -21.84 3.00
CA TYR A 400 -7.22 -22.47 3.90
C TYR A 400 -8.67 -22.24 3.46
N LYS A 401 -8.99 -21.03 2.98
CA LYS A 401 -10.31 -20.75 2.43
C LYS A 401 -10.62 -21.64 1.22
N ASN A 402 -9.68 -21.76 0.29
CA ASN A 402 -9.84 -22.56 -0.93
C ASN A 402 -9.98 -24.05 -0.62
N ILE A 403 -9.16 -24.58 0.30
CA ILE A 403 -9.28 -25.96 0.81
C ILE A 403 -10.64 -26.18 1.43
N GLY A 404 -11.07 -25.27 2.30
CA GLY A 404 -12.37 -25.37 2.99
C GLY A 404 -13.54 -25.39 2.02
N LEU A 405 -13.55 -24.50 1.02
CA LEU A 405 -14.57 -24.46 -0.02
C LEU A 405 -14.58 -25.74 -0.87
N ALA A 406 -13.43 -26.22 -1.33
CA ALA A 406 -13.35 -27.47 -2.11
C ALA A 406 -13.84 -28.68 -1.30
N GLN A 407 -13.53 -28.75 0.00
CA GLN A 407 -14.02 -29.79 0.89
C GLN A 407 -15.53 -29.73 1.10
N VAL A 408 -16.11 -28.53 1.27
CA VAL A 408 -17.56 -28.34 1.34
C VAL A 408 -18.23 -28.81 0.04
N SER A 409 -17.69 -28.46 -1.13
CA SER A 409 -18.21 -28.91 -2.42
C SER A 409 -18.14 -30.44 -2.61
N LEU A 410 -17.19 -31.10 -1.95
CA LEU A 410 -17.07 -32.56 -1.91
C LEU A 410 -17.96 -33.22 -0.83
N GLY A 411 -18.84 -32.46 -0.15
CA GLY A 411 -19.70 -32.94 0.93
C GLY A 411 -18.98 -33.12 2.28
N LYS A 412 -17.70 -32.77 2.39
CA LYS A 412 -16.90 -32.86 3.63
C LYS A 412 -17.07 -31.61 4.50
N HIS A 413 -18.32 -31.30 4.87
CA HIS A 413 -18.70 -30.02 5.48
C HIS A 413 -17.96 -29.70 6.79
N ILE A 414 -17.80 -30.67 7.70
CA ILE A 414 -17.15 -30.45 9.01
C ILE A 414 -15.69 -30.00 8.83
N VAL A 415 -14.91 -30.78 8.07
CA VAL A 415 -13.49 -30.49 7.81
C VAL A 415 -13.33 -29.20 6.99
N GLY A 416 -14.26 -28.96 6.06
CA GLY A 416 -14.32 -27.73 5.29
C GLY A 416 -14.51 -26.50 6.17
N LEU A 417 -15.48 -26.54 7.08
CA LEU A 417 -15.74 -25.48 8.06
C LEU A 417 -14.52 -25.23 8.95
N GLU A 418 -13.84 -26.27 9.45
CA GLU A 418 -12.62 -26.10 10.24
C GLU A 418 -11.53 -25.29 9.50
N ASN A 419 -11.36 -25.55 8.21
CA ASN A 419 -10.40 -24.80 7.39
C ASN A 419 -10.87 -23.37 7.11
N LEU A 420 -12.16 -23.14 6.90
CA LEU A 420 -12.71 -21.79 6.79
C LEU A 420 -12.55 -20.98 8.08
N TYR A 421 -12.74 -21.60 9.26
CA TYR A 421 -12.45 -20.96 10.55
C TYR A 421 -10.97 -20.57 10.68
N LYS A 422 -10.04 -21.47 10.33
CA LYS A 422 -8.60 -21.14 10.31
C LYS A 422 -8.31 -19.94 9.41
N ALA A 423 -8.91 -19.87 8.22
CA ALA A 423 -8.77 -18.73 7.33
C ALA A 423 -9.28 -17.42 7.96
N ARG A 424 -10.43 -17.47 8.65
CA ARG A 424 -11.03 -16.31 9.33
C ARG A 424 -10.14 -15.79 10.45
N GLU A 425 -9.65 -16.67 11.32
CA GLU A 425 -8.79 -16.28 12.44
C GLU A 425 -7.49 -15.63 11.95
N ILE A 426 -6.86 -16.19 10.92
CA ILE A 426 -5.67 -15.56 10.32
C ILE A 426 -5.99 -14.17 9.78
N ARG A 427 -7.12 -13.99 9.07
CA ARG A 427 -7.54 -12.69 8.53
C ARG A 427 -7.83 -11.67 9.64
N LYS A 428 -8.44 -12.09 10.75
CA LYS A 428 -8.70 -11.22 11.92
C LYS A 428 -7.42 -10.77 12.62
N ILE A 429 -6.39 -11.62 12.68
CA ILE A 429 -5.10 -11.27 13.28
C ILE A 429 -4.29 -10.34 12.36
N SER A 430 -4.39 -10.52 11.04
CA SER A 430 -3.52 -9.84 10.06
C SER A 430 -4.07 -8.54 9.49
N LEU A 431 -5.37 -8.28 9.61
CA LEU A 431 -6.04 -7.17 8.94
C LEU A 431 -6.90 -6.35 9.90
N PRO A 432 -7.15 -5.05 9.58
CA PRO A 432 -8.12 -4.24 10.30
C PRO A 432 -9.50 -4.92 10.35
N CYS A 433 -10.24 -4.69 11.44
CA CYS A 433 -11.52 -5.36 11.68
C CYS A 433 -12.60 -5.12 10.60
N ASN A 434 -12.46 -4.06 9.80
CA ASN A 434 -13.35 -3.70 8.69
C ASN A 434 -12.82 -4.11 7.31
N HIS A 435 -11.80 -4.96 7.24
CA HIS A 435 -11.19 -5.35 5.97
C HIS A 435 -12.10 -6.31 5.18
N PRO A 436 -12.42 -6.06 3.88
CA PRO A 436 -13.35 -6.87 3.10
C PRO A 436 -13.01 -8.36 2.98
N SER A 437 -11.73 -8.73 3.08
CA SER A 437 -11.32 -10.14 3.12
C SER A 437 -11.86 -10.93 4.32
N ILE A 438 -12.14 -10.27 5.46
CA ILE A 438 -12.78 -10.92 6.62
C ILE A 438 -14.23 -11.27 6.26
N ALA A 439 -14.97 -10.32 5.68
CA ALA A 439 -16.33 -10.54 5.20
C ALA A 439 -16.41 -11.66 4.16
N SER A 440 -15.47 -11.72 3.21
CA SER A 440 -15.40 -12.80 2.21
C SER A 440 -15.30 -14.19 2.84
N VAL A 441 -14.52 -14.35 3.91
CA VAL A 441 -14.43 -15.65 4.62
C VAL A 441 -15.71 -15.92 5.42
N CYS A 442 -16.29 -14.91 6.08
CA CYS A 442 -17.56 -15.06 6.79
C CYS A 442 -18.68 -15.49 5.84
N ASN A 443 -18.78 -14.89 4.65
CA ASN A 443 -19.68 -15.32 3.59
C ASN A 443 -19.46 -16.77 3.15
N SER A 444 -18.19 -17.20 3.05
CA SER A 444 -17.85 -18.59 2.71
C SER A 444 -18.29 -19.57 3.80
N ILE A 445 -18.15 -19.18 5.08
CA ILE A 445 -18.65 -19.97 6.23
C ILE A 445 -20.18 -20.02 6.21
N GLY A 446 -20.85 -18.89 5.94
CA GLY A 446 -22.29 -18.82 5.81
C GLY A 446 -22.83 -19.73 4.69
N ASP A 447 -22.17 -19.73 3.52
CA ASP A 447 -22.50 -20.62 2.41
C ASP A 447 -22.32 -22.11 2.79
N ALA A 448 -21.28 -22.42 3.56
CA ALA A 448 -21.03 -23.79 4.03
C ALA A 448 -22.12 -24.27 5.01
N TYR A 449 -22.55 -23.42 5.95
CA TYR A 449 -23.67 -23.72 6.86
C TYR A 449 -25.00 -23.82 6.12
N ARG A 450 -25.24 -22.97 5.12
CA ARG A 450 -26.41 -23.07 4.24
C ARG A 450 -26.47 -24.43 3.55
N GLY A 451 -25.32 -24.96 3.11
CA GLY A 451 -25.23 -26.26 2.44
C GLY A 451 -25.59 -27.46 3.31
N ILE A 452 -25.50 -27.34 4.64
CA ILE A 452 -25.94 -28.35 5.62
C ILE A 452 -27.28 -28.00 6.27
N GLU A 453 -28.01 -27.04 5.70
CA GLU A 453 -29.31 -26.57 6.18
C GLU A 453 -29.31 -25.98 7.60
N ASP A 454 -28.13 -25.61 8.13
CA ASP A 454 -28.00 -24.87 9.38
C ASP A 454 -28.17 -23.37 9.11
N TYR A 455 -29.41 -22.99 8.88
CA TYR A 455 -29.80 -21.63 8.51
C TYR A 455 -29.53 -20.60 9.61
N GLN A 456 -29.54 -21.01 10.88
CA GLN A 456 -29.25 -20.10 12.00
C GLN A 456 -27.78 -19.68 12.01
N ASN A 457 -26.86 -20.64 11.89
CA ASN A 457 -25.44 -20.32 11.80
C ASN A 457 -25.10 -19.61 10.48
N ALA A 458 -25.74 -19.99 9.37
CA ALA A 458 -25.55 -19.30 8.10
C ALA A 458 -25.86 -17.80 8.20
N LEU A 459 -27.03 -17.45 8.78
CA LEU A 459 -27.45 -16.07 8.97
C LEU A 459 -26.48 -15.30 9.88
N LYS A 460 -26.04 -15.91 11.00
CA LYS A 460 -25.07 -15.30 11.91
C LYS A 460 -23.77 -14.87 11.21
N PHE A 461 -23.25 -15.70 10.30
CA PHE A 461 -22.02 -15.37 9.57
C PHE A 461 -22.24 -14.37 8.44
N TYR A 462 -23.42 -14.36 7.82
CA TYR A 462 -23.78 -13.29 6.88
C TYR A 462 -23.95 -11.94 7.60
N ASP A 463 -24.55 -11.90 8.80
CA ASP A 463 -24.65 -10.67 9.60
C ASP A 463 -23.26 -10.13 9.98
N GLU A 464 -22.33 -11.01 10.38
CA GLU A 464 -20.95 -10.62 10.62
C GLU A 464 -20.27 -10.08 9.35
N ALA A 465 -20.52 -10.68 8.18
CA ALA A 465 -19.98 -10.18 6.92
C ALA A 465 -20.55 -8.79 6.58
N LEU A 466 -21.86 -8.57 6.74
CA LEU A 466 -22.52 -7.28 6.51
C LEU A 466 -21.97 -6.19 7.44
N ASP A 467 -21.74 -6.50 8.72
CA ASP A 467 -21.17 -5.56 9.68
C ASP A 467 -19.73 -5.15 9.30
N VAL A 468 -18.93 -6.08 8.81
CA VAL A 468 -17.58 -5.77 8.29
C VAL A 468 -17.66 -4.92 7.02
N GLU A 469 -18.53 -5.27 6.07
CA GLU A 469 -18.68 -4.56 4.78
C GLU A 469 -19.20 -3.13 4.95
N ASN A 470 -20.16 -2.91 5.86
CA ASN A 470 -20.71 -1.59 6.15
C ASN A 470 -19.71 -0.66 6.86
N ARG A 471 -18.73 -1.23 7.58
CA ARG A 471 -17.66 -0.46 8.26
C ARG A 471 -16.43 -0.23 7.38
N ALA A 472 -16.41 -0.74 6.15
CA ALA A 472 -15.28 -0.59 5.24
C ALA A 472 -15.18 0.87 4.71
N PRO A 473 -13.96 1.45 4.59
CA PRO A 473 -13.78 2.81 4.07
C PRO A 473 -14.21 2.94 2.60
N HIS A 474 -14.10 1.86 1.84
CA HIS A 474 -14.61 1.75 0.47
C HIS A 474 -15.58 0.57 0.39
N ILE A 475 -16.87 0.86 0.36
CA ILE A 475 -17.93 -0.16 0.33
C ILE A 475 -17.96 -0.82 -1.05
N ASN A 476 -17.78 -2.14 -1.07
CA ASN A 476 -18.02 -2.95 -2.27
C ASN A 476 -19.52 -3.31 -2.34
N TYR A 477 -20.28 -2.49 -3.06
CA TYR A 477 -21.72 -2.64 -3.19
C TYR A 477 -22.16 -3.95 -3.87
N SER A 478 -21.33 -4.55 -4.73
CA SER A 478 -21.64 -5.85 -5.36
C SER A 478 -21.59 -6.99 -4.35
N ASN A 479 -20.53 -7.04 -3.52
CA ASN A 479 -20.43 -8.03 -2.45
C ASN A 479 -21.52 -7.84 -1.39
N LEU A 480 -21.75 -6.58 -1.00
CA LEU A 480 -22.79 -6.23 -0.04
C LEU A 480 -24.18 -6.68 -0.52
N ALA A 481 -24.49 -6.44 -1.79
CA ALA A 481 -25.75 -6.88 -2.40
C ALA A 481 -25.89 -8.41 -2.38
N LEU A 482 -24.82 -9.13 -2.73
CA LEU A 482 -24.79 -10.59 -2.70
C LEU A 482 -25.01 -11.14 -1.29
N THR A 483 -24.39 -10.54 -0.27
CA THR A 483 -24.58 -10.93 1.13
C THR A 483 -26.03 -10.72 1.58
N TYR A 484 -26.63 -9.56 1.26
CA TYR A 484 -28.05 -9.30 1.55
C TYR A 484 -28.98 -10.28 0.84
N TYR A 485 -28.73 -10.58 -0.43
CA TYR A 485 -29.50 -11.54 -1.21
C TYR A 485 -29.46 -12.94 -0.60
N ARG A 486 -28.27 -13.41 -0.23
CA ARG A 486 -28.08 -14.72 0.43
C ARG A 486 -28.81 -14.77 1.77
N SER A 487 -28.68 -13.73 2.58
CA SER A 487 -29.37 -13.61 3.87
C SER A 487 -30.89 -13.60 3.71
N SER A 488 -31.42 -12.89 2.71
CA SER A 488 -32.85 -12.90 2.38
C SER A 488 -33.37 -14.31 2.07
N LYS A 489 -32.63 -15.09 1.27
CA LYS A 489 -32.99 -16.50 1.01
C LYS A 489 -33.01 -17.36 2.27
N ILE A 490 -32.04 -17.18 3.17
CA ILE A 490 -32.02 -17.89 4.46
C ILE A 490 -33.21 -17.50 5.32
N LEU A 491 -33.53 -16.20 5.40
CA LEU A 491 -34.65 -15.70 6.18
C LEU A 491 -36.00 -16.21 5.64
N SER A 492 -36.11 -16.38 4.33
CA SER A 492 -37.28 -17.02 3.69
C SER A 492 -37.44 -18.47 4.15
N ASN A 493 -36.34 -19.25 4.20
CA ASN A 493 -36.36 -20.63 4.70
C ASN A 493 -36.63 -20.73 6.20
N LEU A 494 -36.34 -19.68 6.96
CA LEU A 494 -36.64 -19.56 8.40
C LEU A 494 -38.04 -19.00 8.67
N GLU A 495 -38.89 -18.83 7.65
CA GLU A 495 -40.24 -18.25 7.73
C GLU A 495 -40.28 -16.82 8.32
N GLN A 496 -39.16 -16.10 8.25
CA GLN A 496 -39.05 -14.69 8.68
C GLN A 496 -39.33 -13.74 7.51
N HIS A 497 -40.54 -13.80 6.97
CA HIS A 497 -40.93 -13.12 5.72
C HIS A 497 -40.67 -11.60 5.73
N ASP A 498 -40.98 -10.89 6.81
CA ASP A 498 -40.79 -9.43 6.88
C ASP A 498 -39.31 -9.03 6.73
N LYS A 499 -38.42 -9.74 7.43
CA LYS A 499 -36.97 -9.51 7.33
C LYS A 499 -36.42 -9.99 6.00
N ALA A 500 -36.91 -11.11 5.47
CA ALA A 500 -36.51 -11.59 4.15
C ALA A 500 -36.79 -10.54 3.07
N LEU A 501 -37.97 -9.90 3.13
CA LEU A 501 -38.37 -8.82 2.23
C LEU A 501 -37.51 -7.57 2.41
N GLU A 502 -37.18 -7.18 3.64
CA GLU A 502 -36.27 -6.07 3.93
C GLU A 502 -34.88 -6.30 3.30
N TYR A 503 -34.29 -7.48 3.52
CA TYR A 503 -32.97 -7.82 3.00
C TYR A 503 -32.97 -7.93 1.48
N ALA A 504 -34.04 -8.43 0.86
CA ALA A 504 -34.19 -8.42 -0.60
C ALA A 504 -34.20 -6.99 -1.17
N LYS A 505 -34.91 -6.05 -0.52
CA LYS A 505 -34.89 -4.63 -0.90
C LYS A 505 -33.48 -4.02 -0.77
N LEU A 506 -32.76 -4.34 0.31
CA LEU A 506 -31.40 -3.89 0.52
C LEU A 506 -30.42 -4.46 -0.51
N ALA A 507 -30.61 -5.71 -0.95
CA ALA A 507 -29.82 -6.32 -2.03
C ALA A 507 -29.99 -5.54 -3.35
N VAL A 508 -31.23 -5.30 -3.78
CA VAL A 508 -31.54 -4.54 -5.01
C VAL A 508 -31.05 -3.09 -4.92
N LYS A 509 -31.20 -2.44 -3.77
CA LYS A 509 -30.69 -1.09 -3.54
C LYS A 509 -29.17 -1.03 -3.59
N SER A 510 -28.49 -2.03 -3.04
CA SER A 510 -27.03 -2.08 -3.01
C SER A 510 -26.46 -2.34 -4.40
N ILE A 511 -26.99 -3.31 -5.16
CA ILE A 511 -26.49 -3.60 -6.51
C ILE A 511 -26.67 -2.41 -7.46
N GLY A 512 -27.72 -1.59 -7.27
CA GLY A 512 -27.93 -0.35 -8.02
C GLY A 512 -26.86 0.72 -7.77
N LYS A 513 -26.04 0.60 -6.72
CA LYS A 513 -24.90 1.47 -6.43
C LYS A 513 -23.55 0.89 -6.87
N ALA A 514 -23.53 -0.33 -7.40
CA ALA A 514 -22.29 -0.94 -7.86
C ALA A 514 -21.76 -0.24 -9.12
N SER A 515 -20.44 -0.08 -9.22
CA SER A 515 -19.79 0.53 -10.39
C SER A 515 -19.91 -0.33 -11.65
N THR A 516 -19.89 -1.65 -11.48
CA THR A 516 -20.04 -2.65 -12.54
C THR A 516 -20.97 -3.77 -12.09
N PRO A 517 -22.30 -3.53 -12.06
CA PRO A 517 -23.25 -4.55 -11.67
C PRO A 517 -23.32 -5.63 -12.76
N ASN A 518 -23.21 -6.90 -12.37
CA ASN A 518 -23.49 -8.01 -13.27
C ASN A 518 -24.99 -8.05 -13.58
N GLY A 519 -25.36 -8.02 -14.86
CA GLY A 519 -26.75 -7.97 -15.30
C GLY A 519 -27.57 -9.17 -14.84
N GLU A 520 -26.96 -10.36 -14.78
CA GLU A 520 -27.61 -11.59 -14.32
C GLU A 520 -27.90 -11.55 -12.81
N ASP A 521 -26.98 -11.01 -12.01
CA ASP A 521 -27.16 -10.84 -10.57
C ASP A 521 -28.27 -9.81 -10.28
N VAL A 522 -28.30 -8.69 -11.02
CA VAL A 522 -29.36 -7.68 -10.89
C VAL A 522 -30.74 -8.27 -11.19
N ALA A 523 -30.85 -9.07 -12.25
CA ALA A 523 -32.10 -9.74 -12.60
C ALA A 523 -32.53 -10.72 -11.50
N SER A 524 -31.60 -11.57 -11.05
CA SER A 524 -31.84 -12.57 -10.00
C SER A 524 -32.29 -11.94 -8.67
N TYR A 525 -31.75 -10.78 -8.31
CA TYR A 525 -32.11 -10.09 -7.06
C TYR A 525 -33.49 -9.44 -7.15
N LYS A 526 -33.86 -8.90 -8.33
CA LYS A 526 -35.19 -8.34 -8.56
C LYS A 526 -36.27 -9.42 -8.60
N GLU A 527 -36.02 -10.52 -9.31
CA GLU A 527 -36.94 -11.65 -9.38
C GLU A 527 -37.21 -12.23 -7.98
N HIS A 528 -36.18 -12.43 -7.17
CA HIS A 528 -36.33 -12.88 -5.79
C HIS A 528 -37.12 -11.89 -4.92
N LEU A 529 -36.95 -10.58 -5.14
CA LEU A 529 -37.74 -9.56 -4.45
C LEU A 529 -39.22 -9.63 -4.85
N GLU A 530 -39.51 -9.80 -6.14
CA GLU A 530 -40.88 -9.94 -6.64
C GLU A 530 -41.58 -11.19 -6.08
N GLN A 531 -40.87 -12.33 -6.03
CA GLN A 531 -41.36 -13.58 -5.44
C GLN A 531 -41.72 -13.46 -3.95
N LEU A 532 -41.02 -12.59 -3.20
CA LEU A 532 -41.33 -12.34 -1.79
C LEU A 532 -42.47 -11.33 -1.58
N GLN A 533 -42.89 -10.61 -2.63
CA GLN A 533 -43.97 -9.62 -2.58
C GLN A 533 -45.32 -10.19 -2.99
N THR A 534 -45.32 -11.24 -3.83
CA THR A 534 -46.48 -12.02 -4.23
C THR A 534 -46.79 -13.09 -3.20
#